data_AF-A0A0Q7D7J0-F1
#
_entry.id   AF-A0A0Q7D7J0-F1
#
_cell.length_a   1.000
_cell.length_b   1.000
_cell.length_c   1.000
_cell.angle_alpha   90.00
_cell.angle_beta   90.00
_cell.angle_gamma   90.00
#
_symmetry.space_group_name_H-M   'P 1'
#
loop_
_entity.id
_entity.type
_entity.pdbx_description
1 polymer ?
#
loop_
_entity_poly.entity_id
_entity_poly.type
_entity_poly.pdbx_seq_one_letter_code
_entity_poly.pdbx_strand_id
1 'polypeptide(L)'
;MFPWFWLHWAPQLHFPLSGAVTQDLFSGIRPTAGDADIERAVFDVASYGKQLGWLSEVVLGQQPDAPPEHAAQAQAALQCLRTLAAEVETIKDRQRRERREAASAAVEALAQSDPEALAALLARHAPRPAVPAPRRSR
;
A
#
# COMPACT_ATOMS: atom_id res chain seq x y z
N MET A 1 12.47 -36.51 -35.91
CA MET A 1 12.56 -35.07 -35.58
C MET A 1 13.72 -34.90 -34.60
N PHE A 2 14.68 -34.04 -34.92
CA PHE A 2 15.99 -34.02 -34.26
C PHE A 2 15.92 -33.29 -32.89
N PRO A 3 16.30 -33.93 -31.77
CA PRO A 3 16.14 -33.41 -30.40
C PRO A 3 17.11 -32.28 -30.00
N TRP A 4 17.99 -31.87 -30.91
CA TRP A 4 19.11 -30.95 -30.65
C TRP A 4 18.71 -29.47 -30.70
N PHE A 5 17.53 -29.15 -31.24
CA PHE A 5 17.01 -27.78 -31.31
C PHE A 5 16.64 -27.19 -29.94
N TRP A 6 16.37 -28.03 -28.92
CA TRP A 6 15.94 -27.56 -27.60
C TRP A 6 17.10 -27.09 -26.70
N LEU A 7 18.34 -27.55 -26.92
CA LEU A 7 19.50 -27.12 -26.10
C LEU A 7 19.99 -25.70 -26.42
N HIS A 8 19.63 -25.14 -27.57
CA HIS A 8 20.13 -23.84 -28.06
C HIS A 8 19.12 -22.68 -27.94
N TRP A 9 17.86 -22.96 -27.59
CA TRP A 9 16.78 -21.98 -27.72
C TRP A 9 16.59 -21.06 -26.48
N ALA A 10 17.29 -21.33 -25.37
CA ALA A 10 17.27 -20.44 -24.20
C ALA A 10 18.59 -20.48 -23.40
N PRO A 11 19.71 -19.94 -23.92
CA PRO A 11 20.89 -19.74 -23.10
C PRO A 11 20.55 -18.73 -22.00
N GLN A 12 20.52 -19.18 -20.74
CA GLN A 12 20.38 -18.29 -19.60
C GLN A 12 21.69 -17.50 -19.41
N LEU A 13 21.88 -16.46 -20.21
CA LEU A 13 23.05 -15.60 -20.20
C LEU A 13 22.99 -14.65 -18.98
N HIS A 14 23.77 -14.96 -17.96
CA HIS A 14 23.96 -14.10 -16.80
C HIS A 14 25.25 -13.27 -17.01
N PHE A 15 25.10 -12.00 -17.39
CA PHE A 15 26.26 -11.11 -17.54
C PHE A 15 26.81 -10.70 -16.16
N PRO A 16 28.14 -10.53 -15.99
CA PRO A 16 28.76 -10.27 -14.68
C PRO A 16 28.37 -8.94 -14.02
N LEU A 17 27.64 -8.07 -14.73
CA LEU A 17 27.04 -6.82 -14.23
C LEU A 17 25.49 -6.81 -14.31
N SER A 18 24.91 -7.90 -14.80
CA SER A 18 23.48 -8.20 -14.73
C SER A 18 23.20 -8.89 -13.39
N GLY A 19 23.47 -8.19 -12.30
CA GLY A 19 22.99 -8.64 -10.99
C GLY A 19 21.48 -8.86 -11.05
N ALA A 20 20.96 -9.79 -10.26
CA ALA A 20 19.52 -9.89 -10.04
C ALA A 20 19.01 -8.50 -9.68
N VAL A 21 18.26 -7.88 -10.59
CA VAL A 21 17.67 -6.56 -10.33
C VAL A 21 16.58 -6.80 -9.30
N THR A 22 16.92 -6.63 -8.02
CA THR A 22 15.92 -6.42 -6.98
C THR A 22 15.38 -5.01 -7.19
N GLN A 23 14.37 -4.89 -8.06
CA GLN A 23 13.57 -3.68 -8.17
C GLN A 23 12.83 -3.49 -6.84
N ASP A 24 13.28 -2.51 -6.05
CA ASP A 24 12.48 -2.04 -4.94
C ASP A 24 11.32 -1.20 -5.49
N LEU A 25 10.16 -1.83 -5.56
CA LEU A 25 8.94 -1.23 -6.11
C LEU A 25 8.34 -0.14 -5.21
N PHE A 26 8.82 -0.01 -3.96
CA PHE A 26 8.15 0.80 -2.94
C PHE A 26 8.93 2.07 -2.54
N SER A 27 10.26 2.13 -2.74
CA SER A 27 11.05 3.33 -2.43
C SER A 27 10.74 4.55 -3.31
N GLY A 28 10.10 4.34 -4.46
CA GLY A 28 9.70 5.42 -5.37
C GLY A 28 8.33 6.04 -5.10
N ILE A 29 7.56 5.51 -4.14
CA ILE A 29 6.20 5.97 -3.88
C ILE A 29 6.26 7.30 -3.13
N ARG A 30 5.93 8.39 -3.82
CA ARG A 30 5.80 9.72 -3.18
C ARG A 30 4.71 9.65 -2.12
N PRO A 31 4.88 10.27 -0.93
CA PRO A 31 3.85 10.31 0.11
C PRO A 31 2.49 10.87 -0.35
N THR A 32 2.50 11.68 -1.42
CA THR A 32 1.29 12.24 -2.04
C THR A 32 0.56 11.25 -2.96
N ALA A 33 1.23 10.17 -3.40
CA ALA A 33 0.68 9.14 -4.28
C ALA A 33 0.22 7.90 -3.51
N GLY A 34 0.79 7.66 -2.33
CA GLY A 34 0.43 6.53 -1.46
C GLY A 34 1.37 6.44 -0.27
N ASP A 35 1.16 5.41 0.54
CA ASP A 35 1.97 5.11 1.71
C ASP A 35 2.75 3.81 1.46
N ALA A 36 4.06 3.92 1.27
CA ALA A 36 4.91 2.80 0.86
C ALA A 36 4.88 1.62 1.84
N ASP A 37 4.71 1.88 3.14
CA ASP A 37 4.65 0.83 4.15
C ASP A 37 3.31 0.10 4.10
N ILE A 38 2.22 0.81 3.82
CA ILE A 38 0.91 0.21 3.62
C ILE A 38 0.93 -0.62 2.33
N GLU A 39 1.42 -0.05 1.22
CA GLU A 39 1.49 -0.72 -0.08
C GLU A 39 2.32 -2.01 -0.02
N ARG A 40 3.46 -1.97 0.68
CA ARG A 40 4.29 -3.16 0.89
C ARG A 40 3.54 -4.24 1.70
N ALA A 41 2.92 -3.84 2.81
CA ALA A 41 2.15 -4.78 3.64
C ALA A 41 0.96 -5.39 2.88
N VAL A 42 0.30 -4.62 2.02
CA VAL A 42 -0.80 -5.11 1.17
C VAL A 42 -0.27 -6.04 0.08
N PHE A 43 0.87 -5.72 -0.52
CA PHE A 43 1.52 -6.56 -1.53
C PHE A 43 1.89 -7.95 -1.00
N ASP A 44 2.30 -8.05 0.27
CA ASP A 44 2.60 -9.34 0.92
C ASP A 44 1.35 -10.23 1.06
N VAL A 45 0.16 -9.63 1.20
CA VAL A 45 -1.13 -10.35 1.22
C VAL A 45 -1.54 -10.77 -0.20
N ALA A 46 -1.49 -9.83 -1.14
CA ALA A 46 -1.80 -10.08 -2.54
C ALA A 46 -0.95 -9.18 -3.45
N SER A 47 -0.09 -9.81 -4.27
CA SER A 47 0.67 -9.07 -5.28
C SER A 47 -0.26 -8.38 -6.28
N TYR A 48 0.21 -7.29 -6.91
CA TYR A 48 -0.59 -6.57 -7.92
C TYR A 48 -1.09 -7.47 -9.05
N GLY A 49 -0.32 -8.50 -9.44
CA GLY A 49 -0.77 -9.49 -10.43
C GLY A 49 -1.99 -10.29 -9.97
N LYS A 50 -2.05 -10.69 -8.69
CA LYS A 50 -3.24 -11.35 -8.12
C LYS A 50 -4.42 -10.39 -8.06
N GLN A 51 -4.19 -9.16 -7.62
CA GLN A 51 -5.24 -8.13 -7.52
C GLN A 51 -5.88 -7.85 -8.89
N LEU A 52 -5.05 -7.62 -9.92
CA LEU A 52 -5.49 -7.40 -11.29
C LEU A 52 -6.15 -8.65 -11.88
N GLY A 53 -5.64 -9.85 -11.55
CA GLY A 53 -6.26 -11.11 -11.93
C GLY A 53 -7.69 -11.22 -11.39
N TRP A 54 -7.90 -11.02 -10.09
CA TRP A 54 -9.24 -11.05 -9.50
C TRP A 54 -10.16 -9.97 -10.08
N LEU A 55 -9.66 -8.76 -10.32
CA LEU A 55 -10.45 -7.70 -10.96
C LEU A 55 -10.88 -8.11 -12.37
N SER A 56 -9.98 -8.74 -13.14
CA SER A 56 -10.27 -9.22 -14.49
C SER A 56 -11.35 -10.29 -14.50
N GLU A 57 -11.26 -11.29 -13.62
CA GLU A 57 -12.29 -12.33 -13.48
C GLU A 57 -13.66 -11.73 -13.14
N VAL A 58 -13.69 -10.76 -12.23
CA VAL A 58 -14.93 -10.05 -11.86
C VAL A 58 -15.53 -9.29 -13.03
N VAL A 59 -14.72 -8.65 -13.87
CA VAL A 59 -15.19 -7.92 -15.05
C VAL A 59 -15.67 -8.88 -16.15
N LEU A 60 -14.96 -9.99 -16.38
CA LEU A 60 -15.30 -11.00 -17.38
C LEU A 60 -16.61 -11.72 -17.03
N GLY A 61 -16.80 -12.13 -15.77
CA GLY A 61 -18.04 -12.80 -15.37
C GLY A 61 -19.26 -11.89 -15.25
N GLN A 62 -19.11 -10.57 -15.37
CA GLN A 62 -20.23 -9.61 -15.42
C GLN A 62 -20.79 -9.41 -16.84
N GLN A 63 -20.15 -9.98 -17.86
CA GLN A 63 -20.63 -9.82 -19.23
C GLN A 63 -21.96 -10.59 -19.42
N PRO A 64 -22.93 -10.04 -20.18
CA PRO A 64 -24.22 -10.70 -20.41
C PRO A 64 -24.13 -12.08 -21.06
N ASP A 65 -23.06 -12.32 -21.83
CA ASP A 65 -22.74 -13.54 -22.55
C ASP A 65 -21.70 -14.42 -21.84
N ALA A 66 -21.36 -14.10 -20.58
CA ALA A 66 -20.37 -14.85 -19.81
C ALA A 66 -20.78 -16.32 -19.65
N PRO A 67 -19.91 -17.28 -20.03
CA PRO A 67 -20.06 -18.69 -19.70
C PRO A 67 -20.26 -18.91 -18.19
N PRO A 68 -21.00 -19.96 -17.78
CA PRO A 68 -21.23 -20.28 -16.36
C PRO A 68 -19.94 -20.43 -15.54
N GLU A 69 -18.86 -20.90 -16.17
CA GLU A 69 -17.53 -21.01 -15.54
C GLU A 69 -16.97 -19.64 -15.15
N HIS A 70 -17.05 -18.65 -16.04
CA HIS A 70 -16.60 -17.28 -15.75
C HIS A 70 -17.48 -16.60 -14.70
N ALA A 71 -18.78 -16.87 -14.67
CA ALA A 71 -19.66 -16.37 -13.60
C ALA A 71 -19.26 -16.93 -12.22
N ALA A 72 -18.93 -18.22 -12.14
CA ALA A 72 -18.47 -18.85 -10.91
C ALA A 72 -17.08 -18.32 -10.48
N GLN A 73 -16.14 -18.18 -11.42
CA GLN A 73 -14.82 -17.59 -11.18
C GLN A 73 -14.93 -16.15 -10.69
N ALA A 74 -15.81 -15.34 -11.29
CA ALA A 74 -16.07 -13.98 -10.86
C ALA A 74 -16.59 -13.90 -9.43
N GLN A 75 -17.48 -14.81 -9.02
CA GLN A 75 -17.98 -14.83 -7.65
C GLN A 75 -16.86 -15.18 -6.65
N ALA A 76 -16.00 -16.13 -6.97
CA ALA A 76 -14.85 -16.47 -6.13
C ALA A 76 -13.84 -15.31 -6.05
N ALA A 77 -13.50 -14.70 -7.19
CA ALA A 77 -12.60 -13.55 -7.27
C ALA A 77 -13.15 -12.33 -6.50
N LEU A 78 -14.46 -12.09 -6.56
CA LEU A 78 -15.11 -11.03 -5.78
C LEU A 78 -14.98 -11.26 -4.27
N GLN A 79 -15.08 -12.51 -3.81
CA GLN A 79 -14.84 -12.80 -2.40
C GLN A 79 -13.38 -12.57 -2.01
N CYS A 80 -12.41 -12.95 -2.85
CA CYS A 80 -11.00 -12.64 -2.61
C CYS A 80 -10.76 -11.12 -2.51
N LEU A 81 -11.36 -10.32 -3.39
CA LEU A 81 -11.25 -8.85 -3.34
C LEU A 81 -11.89 -8.26 -2.07
N ARG A 82 -13.03 -8.80 -1.62
CA ARG A 82 -13.67 -8.36 -0.37
C ARG A 82 -12.81 -8.68 0.85
N THR A 83 -12.26 -9.89 0.90
CA THR A 83 -11.31 -10.27 1.96
C THR A 83 -10.09 -9.38 1.95
N LEU A 84 -9.48 -9.16 0.77
CA LEU A 84 -8.33 -8.26 0.64
C LEU A 84 -8.67 -6.84 1.12
N ALA A 85 -9.84 -6.30 0.76
CA ALA A 85 -10.26 -4.98 1.20
C ALA A 85 -10.35 -4.87 2.73
N ALA A 86 -10.88 -5.90 3.41
CA ALA A 86 -10.93 -5.94 4.87
C ALA A 86 -9.53 -6.02 5.51
N GLU A 87 -8.62 -6.80 4.92
CA GLU A 87 -7.23 -6.88 5.36
C GLU A 87 -6.49 -5.54 5.20
N VAL A 88 -6.72 -4.84 4.09
CA VAL A 88 -6.15 -3.51 3.83
C VAL A 88 -6.55 -2.52 4.93
N GLU A 89 -7.82 -2.48 5.31
CA GLU A 89 -8.28 -1.59 6.39
C GLU A 89 -7.67 -1.97 7.74
N THR A 90 -7.54 -3.27 8.02
CA THR A 90 -6.86 -3.77 9.23
C THR A 90 -5.39 -3.33 9.28
N ILE A 91 -4.67 -3.42 8.16
CA ILE A 91 -3.29 -2.96 8.02
C ILE A 91 -3.19 -1.45 8.27
N LYS A 92 -4.07 -0.66 7.66
CA LYS A 92 -4.13 0.80 7.83
C LYS A 92 -4.36 1.18 9.29
N ASP A 93 -5.30 0.54 9.96
CA ASP A 93 -5.63 0.83 11.36
C ASP A 93 -4.49 0.46 12.30
N ARG A 94 -3.84 -0.69 12.07
CA ARG A 94 -2.65 -1.10 12.83
C ARG A 94 -1.54 -0.06 12.67
N GLN A 95 -1.18 0.31 11.44
CA GLN A 95 -0.10 1.28 11.21
C GLN A 95 -0.44 2.67 11.76
N ARG A 96 -1.70 3.11 11.66
CA ARG A 96 -2.15 4.37 12.28
C ARG A 96 -1.95 4.34 13.80
N ARG A 97 -2.27 3.21 14.44
CA ARG A 97 -2.07 3.03 15.88
C ARG A 97 -0.58 3.05 16.23
N GLU A 98 0.25 2.27 15.54
CA GLU A 98 1.69 2.20 15.76
C GLU A 98 2.37 3.56 15.59
N ARG A 99 1.98 4.34 14.56
CA ARG A 99 2.49 5.71 14.36
C ARG A 99 2.12 6.65 15.50
N ARG A 100 0.90 6.52 16.05
CA ARG A 100 0.47 7.31 17.21
C ARG A 100 1.24 6.93 18.46
N GLU A 101 1.40 5.63 18.72
CA GLU A 101 2.16 5.13 19.86
C GLU A 101 3.64 5.57 19.79
N ALA A 102 4.25 5.46 18.62
CA ALA A 102 5.62 5.93 18.38
C ALA A 102 5.75 7.45 18.57
N ALA A 103 4.80 8.25 18.08
CA ALA A 103 4.79 9.69 18.28
C ALA A 103 4.64 10.05 19.77
N SER A 104 3.72 9.40 20.49
CA SER A 104 3.55 9.60 21.93
C SER A 104 4.81 9.26 22.71
N ALA A 105 5.44 8.12 22.42
CA ALA A 105 6.69 7.71 23.06
C ALA A 105 7.83 8.70 22.77
N ALA A 106 7.93 9.22 21.54
CA ALA A 106 8.91 10.23 21.18
C ALA A 106 8.68 11.56 21.92
N VAL A 107 7.43 11.98 22.08
CA VAL A 107 7.07 13.18 22.87
C VAL A 107 7.42 13.00 24.35
N GLU A 108 7.10 11.83 24.92
CA GLU A 108 7.43 11.49 26.32
C GLU A 108 8.95 11.49 26.55
N ALA A 109 9.70 10.87 25.64
CA ALA A 109 11.16 10.87 25.71
C ALA A 109 11.74 12.30 25.63
N LEU A 110 11.20 13.13 24.73
CA LEU A 110 11.62 14.54 24.62
C LEU A 110 11.27 15.34 25.87
N ALA A 111 10.11 15.10 26.48
CA ALA A 111 9.72 15.73 27.73
C ALA A 111 10.70 15.44 28.88
N GLN A 112 11.28 14.23 28.89
CA GLN A 112 12.22 13.79 29.91
C GLN A 112 13.65 14.29 29.64
N SER A 113 14.09 14.33 28.38
CA SER A 113 15.47 14.69 28.01
C SER A 113 15.69 16.18 27.77
N ASP A 114 14.71 16.86 27.18
CA ASP A 114 14.80 18.27 26.76
C ASP A 114 13.42 18.97 26.77
N PRO A 115 12.97 19.42 27.95
CA PRO A 115 11.68 20.09 28.10
C PRO A 115 11.55 21.40 27.29
N GLU A 116 12.67 22.10 27.06
CA GLU A 116 12.68 23.35 26.30
C GLU A 116 12.43 23.09 24.81
N ALA A 117 13.08 22.06 24.24
CA ALA A 117 12.82 21.64 22.87
C ALA A 117 11.38 21.16 22.68
N LEU A 118 10.80 20.45 23.66
CA LEU A 118 9.38 20.08 23.61
C LEU A 118 8.49 21.34 23.59
N ALA A 119 8.74 22.31 24.46
CA ALA A 119 7.96 23.56 24.49
C ALA A 119 8.03 24.32 23.15
N ALA A 120 9.22 24.40 22.54
CA ALA A 120 9.41 25.02 21.22
C ALA A 120 8.65 24.27 20.11
N LEU A 121 8.68 22.93 20.13
CA LEU A 121 7.95 22.09 19.18
C LEU A 121 6.43 22.30 19.30
N LEU A 122 5.90 22.30 20.52
CA LEU A 122 4.48 22.56 20.78
C LEU A 122 4.08 23.97 20.34
N ALA A 123 4.90 24.98 20.62
CA ALA A 123 4.64 26.37 20.19
C ALA A 123 4.58 26.50 18.65
N ARG A 124 5.44 25.79 17.92
CA ARG A 124 5.45 25.78 16.45
C ARG A 124 4.20 25.16 15.84
N HIS A 125 3.62 24.17 16.50
CA HIS A 125 2.48 23.40 16.01
C HIS A 125 1.15 23.73 16.71
N ALA A 126 1.13 24.73 17.60
CA ALA A 126 -0.07 25.18 18.27
C ALA A 126 -1.14 25.61 17.24
N PRO A 127 -2.38 25.12 17.34
CA PRO A 127 -3.44 25.52 16.43
C PRO A 127 -3.67 27.03 16.53
N ARG A 128 -3.65 27.72 15.39
CA ARG A 128 -3.92 29.16 15.35
C ARG A 128 -5.36 29.40 15.82
N PRO A 129 -5.62 30.28 16.80
CA PRO A 129 -6.97 30.52 17.25
C PRO A 129 -7.82 30.98 16.06
N ALA A 130 -8.97 30.33 15.86
CA ALA A 130 -9.92 30.72 14.84
C ALA A 130 -10.30 32.19 15.06
N VAL A 131 -10.07 33.04 14.06
CA VAL A 131 -10.50 34.44 14.10
C VAL A 131 -12.02 34.43 14.22
N PRO A 132 -12.63 34.95 15.30
CA PRO A 132 -14.07 35.00 15.42
C PRO A 132 -14.61 35.88 14.28
N ALA A 133 -15.54 35.35 13.50
CA ALA A 133 -16.18 36.08 12.41
C ALA A 133 -16.78 37.39 12.94
N PRO A 134 -16.63 38.52 12.22
CA PRO A 134 -17.15 39.81 12.66
C PRO A 134 -18.67 39.69 12.86
N ARG A 135 -19.12 39.98 14.08
CA ARG A 135 -20.55 40.11 14.40
C ARG A 135 -21.14 41.18 13.50
N ARG A 136 -21.99 40.80 12.55
CA ARG A 136 -22.81 41.74 11.79
C ARG A 136 -23.78 42.41 12.77
N SER A 137 -23.50 43.67 13.12
CA SER A 137 -24.48 44.56 13.74
C SER A 137 -25.62 44.77 12.75
N ARG A 138 -26.85 44.46 13.18
CA ARG A 138 -28.08 44.86 12.51
C ARG A 138 -28.44 46.29 12.91
#